data_AF-A0A1S9PBE6-F1
#
_entry.id   AF-A0A1S9PBE6-F1
#
_cell.length_a   1.000
_cell.length_b   1.000
_cell.length_c   1.000
_cell.angle_alpha   90.00
_cell.angle_beta   90.00
_cell.angle_gamma   90.00
#
_symmetry.space_group_name_H-M   'P 1'
#
loop_
_entity.id
_entity.type
_entity.pdbx_description
1 polymer ?
#
loop_
_entity_poly.entity_id
_entity_poly.type
_entity_poly.pdbx_seq_one_letter_code
_entity_poly.pdbx_strand_id
1 'polypeptide(L)'
;MTPIAERFLQIFKDTNTARNAILMPQVITLQVNKWPFELREKAGEAYQTLADEEYLTFEHNKYKLLDKGFDHLYADQSIAQTRQLVLGLFEKNNLKPGHILPHGVLNSARLKWNAYHQEKLGTTLTDLQKEGDLGLEQLGYRLLK
;
A
#
# COMPACT_ATOMS: atom_id res chain seq x y z
N MET A 1 -19.98 0.77 7.86
CA MET A 1 -19.76 0.96 6.41
C MET A 1 -20.64 0.01 5.58
N THR A 2 -21.23 0.50 4.49
CA THR A 2 -22.07 -0.28 3.56
C THR A 2 -21.21 -1.03 2.52
N PRO A 3 -21.70 -2.11 1.87
CA PRO A 3 -20.93 -2.84 0.86
C PRO A 3 -20.48 -1.98 -0.33
N ILE A 4 -21.26 -0.97 -0.70
CA ILE A 4 -20.91 -0.08 -1.80
C ILE A 4 -19.89 0.98 -1.38
N ALA A 5 -19.95 1.49 -0.15
CA ALA A 5 -18.91 2.35 0.41
C ALA A 5 -17.59 1.60 0.50
N GLU A 6 -17.60 0.34 0.97
CA GLU A 6 -16.40 -0.52 0.95
C GLU A 6 -15.84 -0.67 -0.48
N ARG A 7 -16.71 -0.94 -1.46
CA ARG A 7 -16.30 -1.06 -2.87
C ARG A 7 -15.73 0.24 -3.45
N PHE A 8 -16.27 1.39 -3.06
CA PHE A 8 -15.74 2.69 -3.46
C PHE A 8 -14.36 2.93 -2.84
N LEU A 9 -14.21 2.65 -1.54
CA LEU A 9 -12.93 2.78 -0.85
C LEU A 9 -11.87 1.84 -1.46
N GLN A 10 -12.28 0.64 -1.87
CA GLN A 10 -11.42 -0.34 -2.54
C GLN A 10 -10.77 0.20 -3.83
N ILE A 11 -11.35 1.20 -4.49
CA ILE A 11 -10.72 1.87 -5.65
C ILE A 11 -9.31 2.36 -5.30
N PHE A 12 -9.12 2.94 -4.11
CA PHE A 12 -7.82 3.44 -3.67
C PHE A 12 -6.80 2.33 -3.47
N LYS A 13 -7.23 1.17 -2.96
CA LYS A 13 -6.38 -0.02 -2.82
C LYS A 13 -6.03 -0.59 -4.18
N ASP A 14 -6.97 -0.65 -5.11
CA ASP A 14 -6.76 -1.14 -6.48
C ASP A 14 -5.82 -0.25 -7.29
N THR A 15 -5.80 1.06 -7.02
CA THR A 15 -4.86 2.02 -7.61
C THR A 15 -3.58 2.20 -6.82
N ASN A 16 -3.37 1.38 -5.78
CA ASN A 16 -2.22 1.41 -4.90
C ASN A 16 -1.94 2.80 -4.30
N THR A 17 -3.00 3.52 -3.94
CA THR A 17 -2.91 4.89 -3.44
C THR A 17 -2.33 4.91 -2.03
N ALA A 18 -1.30 5.74 -1.83
CA ALA A 18 -0.67 5.92 -0.53
C ALA A 18 -1.56 6.67 0.46
N ARG A 19 -1.23 6.55 1.74
CA ARG A 19 -1.84 7.33 2.82
C ARG A 19 -1.79 8.82 2.50
N ASN A 20 -2.89 9.53 2.69
CA ASN A 20 -3.03 10.96 2.40
C ASN A 20 -2.78 11.37 0.94
N ALA A 21 -2.64 10.41 0.01
CA ALA A 21 -2.51 10.68 -1.41
C ALA A 21 -3.87 10.88 -2.08
N ILE A 22 -3.80 11.37 -3.32
CA ILE A 22 -4.95 11.80 -4.10
C ILE A 22 -5.22 10.90 -5.29
N LEU A 23 -6.49 10.79 -5.67
CA LEU A 23 -6.95 10.28 -6.94
C LEU A 23 -7.69 11.38 -7.70
N MET A 24 -7.40 11.45 -8.99
CA MET A 24 -8.10 12.36 -9.89
C MET A 24 -9.51 11.82 -10.18
N PRO A 25 -10.51 12.68 -10.39
CA PRO A 25 -11.88 12.25 -10.68
C PRO A 25 -11.98 11.29 -11.87
N GLN A 26 -11.13 11.47 -12.90
CA GLN A 26 -11.13 10.59 -14.07
C GLN A 26 -10.76 9.14 -13.70
N VAL A 27 -9.90 8.94 -12.70
CA VAL A 27 -9.51 7.62 -12.21
C VAL A 27 -10.68 6.97 -11.48
N ILE A 28 -11.36 7.71 -10.60
CA ILE A 28 -12.56 7.24 -9.91
C ILE A 28 -13.64 6.86 -10.93
N THR A 29 -13.97 7.75 -11.86
CA THR A 29 -14.97 7.52 -12.91
C THR A 29 -14.63 6.28 -13.74
N LEU A 30 -13.36 6.10 -14.12
CA LEU A 30 -12.92 4.93 -14.88
C LEU A 30 -13.11 3.63 -14.11
N GLN A 31 -12.89 3.62 -12.79
CA GLN A 31 -13.10 2.43 -11.96
C GLN A 31 -14.58 2.17 -11.70
N VAL A 32 -15.36 3.20 -11.37
CA VAL A 32 -16.81 3.11 -11.19
C VAL A 32 -17.49 2.63 -12.47
N ASN A 33 -17.04 3.08 -13.65
CA ASN A 33 -17.60 2.64 -14.94
C ASN A 33 -17.46 1.13 -15.22
N LYS A 34 -16.57 0.43 -14.52
CA LYS A 34 -16.45 -1.04 -14.60
C LYS A 34 -17.49 -1.78 -13.76
N TRP A 35 -18.24 -1.08 -12.92
CA TRP A 35 -19.25 -1.68 -12.06
C TRP A 35 -20.58 -1.88 -12.83
N PRO A 36 -21.42 -2.82 -12.38
CA PRO A 36 -22.83 -2.92 -12.81
C PRO A 36 -23.54 -1.58 -12.72
N PHE A 37 -24.48 -1.33 -13.64
CA PHE A 37 -25.19 -0.06 -13.75
C PHE A 37 -25.84 0.37 -12.42
N GLU A 38 -26.48 -0.57 -11.73
CA GLU A 38 -27.20 -0.35 -10.47
C GLU A 38 -26.27 0.06 -9.32
N LEU A 39 -24.99 -0.33 -9.38
CA LEU A 39 -23.98 0.10 -8.42
C LEU A 39 -23.37 1.46 -8.79
N ARG A 40 -23.31 1.79 -10.09
CA ARG A 40 -22.79 3.08 -10.55
C ARG A 40 -23.66 4.23 -10.09
N GLU A 41 -24.98 4.08 -10.16
CA GLU A 41 -25.93 5.11 -9.72
C GLU A 41 -25.78 5.45 -8.23
N LYS A 42 -25.33 4.49 -7.42
CA LYS A 42 -25.15 4.64 -5.97
C LYS A 42 -23.73 5.07 -5.56
N ALA A 43 -22.83 5.31 -6.52
CA ALA A 43 -21.45 5.69 -6.21
C ALA A 43 -21.36 7.06 -5.50
N GLY A 44 -22.28 7.99 -5.80
CA GLY A 44 -22.35 9.29 -5.13
C GLY A 44 -22.73 9.16 -3.65
N GLU A 45 -23.70 8.31 -3.32
CA GLU A 45 -24.10 8.01 -1.94
C GLU A 45 -22.98 7.32 -1.16
N ALA A 46 -22.26 6.40 -1.82
CA ALA A 46 -21.11 5.71 -1.27
C ALA A 46 -19.99 6.70 -0.91
N TYR A 47 -19.68 7.64 -1.82
CA TYR A 47 -18.75 8.73 -1.56
C TYR A 47 -19.20 9.58 -0.36
N GLN A 48 -20.46 10.03 -0.33
CA GLN A 48 -20.96 10.90 0.73
C GLN A 48 -20.84 10.23 2.09
N THR A 49 -21.20 8.94 2.18
CA THR A 49 -21.04 8.14 3.41
C THR A 49 -19.57 8.11 3.87
N LEU A 50 -18.64 7.85 2.96
CA LEU A 50 -17.22 7.79 3.29
C LEU A 50 -16.63 9.16 3.69
N ALA A 51 -17.14 10.24 3.10
CA ALA A 51 -16.74 11.60 3.42
C ALA A 51 -17.25 12.01 4.81
N ASP A 52 -18.53 11.74 5.10
CA ASP A 52 -19.15 12.02 6.40
C ASP A 52 -18.48 11.22 7.53
N GLU A 53 -18.02 10.00 7.23
CA GLU A 53 -17.27 9.16 8.17
C GLU A 53 -15.74 9.42 8.16
N GLU A 54 -15.24 10.43 7.44
CA GLU A 54 -13.82 10.82 7.39
C GLU A 54 -12.84 9.73 6.87
N TYR A 55 -13.31 8.82 6.00
CA TYR A 55 -12.44 7.86 5.32
C TYR A 55 -11.71 8.48 4.13
N LEU A 56 -12.34 9.48 3.49
CA LEU A 56 -11.80 10.25 2.38
C LEU A 56 -12.37 11.66 2.39
N THR A 57 -11.82 12.55 1.58
CA THR A 57 -12.39 13.88 1.32
C THR A 57 -12.28 14.21 -0.17
N PHE A 58 -13.07 15.19 -0.64
CA PHE A 58 -12.95 15.74 -1.98
C PHE A 58 -12.58 17.22 -1.91
N GLU A 59 -11.33 17.55 -2.22
CA GLU A 59 -10.78 18.89 -2.14
C GLU A 59 -10.01 19.22 -3.41
N HIS A 60 -10.11 20.47 -3.88
CA HIS A 60 -9.38 20.92 -5.07
C HIS A 60 -9.59 20.00 -6.30
N ASN A 61 -10.83 19.55 -6.49
CA ASN A 61 -11.22 18.63 -7.56
C ASN A 61 -10.47 17.28 -7.53
N LYS A 62 -10.14 16.78 -6.35
CA LYS A 62 -9.40 15.53 -6.12
C LYS A 62 -9.96 14.77 -4.93
N TYR A 63 -10.02 13.45 -5.05
CA TYR A 63 -10.36 12.59 -3.93
C TYR A 63 -9.09 12.29 -3.14
N LYS A 64 -9.08 12.56 -1.83
CA LYS A 64 -7.94 12.28 -0.94
C LYS A 64 -8.30 11.16 0.02
N LEU A 65 -7.46 10.14 0.10
CA LEU A 65 -7.60 9.05 1.07
C LEU A 65 -7.08 9.54 2.43
N LEU A 66 -7.92 9.55 3.46
CA LEU A 66 -7.50 9.98 4.80
C LEU A 66 -6.88 8.81 5.57
N ASP A 67 -6.22 9.11 6.70
CA ASP A 67 -5.55 8.11 7.53
C ASP A 67 -6.49 6.98 7.95
N LYS A 68 -7.69 7.32 8.42
CA LYS A 68 -8.73 6.36 8.79
C LYS A 68 -9.10 5.42 7.64
N GLY A 69 -9.22 5.96 6.42
CA GLY A 69 -9.52 5.17 5.23
C GLY A 69 -8.38 4.25 4.83
N PHE A 70 -7.15 4.73 4.91
CA PHE A 70 -5.97 3.91 4.65
C PHE A 70 -5.85 2.77 5.68
N ASP A 71 -6.00 3.07 6.96
CA ASP A 71 -5.90 2.09 8.04
C ASP A 71 -7.00 1.03 7.92
N HIS A 72 -8.21 1.41 7.51
CA HIS A 72 -9.28 0.47 7.22
C HIS A 72 -8.95 -0.47 6.04
N LEU A 73 -8.47 0.08 4.91
CA LEU A 73 -8.14 -0.70 3.70
C LEU A 73 -7.05 -1.75 3.93
N TYR A 74 -6.16 -1.50 4.88
CA TYR A 74 -5.00 -2.33 5.18
C TYR A 74 -4.99 -2.86 6.61
N ALA A 75 -6.16 -2.96 7.25
CA ALA A 75 -6.30 -3.47 8.61
C ALA A 75 -5.84 -4.93 8.76
N ASP A 76 -5.82 -5.68 7.66
CA ASP A 76 -5.32 -7.07 7.58
C ASP A 76 -3.81 -7.15 7.33
N GLN A 77 -3.14 -6.01 7.13
CA GLN A 77 -1.72 -5.94 6.88
C GLN A 77 -0.92 -5.65 8.15
N SER A 78 0.32 -6.15 8.20
CA SER A 78 1.20 -6.09 9.35
C SER A 78 2.65 -5.85 8.93
N ILE A 79 3.44 -5.31 9.86
CA ILE A 79 4.88 -5.18 9.69
C ILE A 79 5.54 -6.55 9.53
N ALA A 80 5.02 -7.60 10.17
CA ALA A 80 5.52 -8.96 10.03
C ALA A 80 5.43 -9.47 8.57
N GLN A 81 4.33 -9.17 7.87
CA GLN A 81 4.22 -9.48 6.43
C GLN A 81 5.22 -8.67 5.60
N THR A 82 5.44 -7.38 5.92
CA THR A 82 6.47 -6.58 5.24
C THR A 82 7.87 -7.16 5.45
N ARG A 83 8.17 -7.67 6.66
CA ARG A 83 9.43 -8.38 6.96
C ARG A 83 9.58 -9.63 6.11
N GLN A 84 8.53 -10.45 6.01
CA GLN A 84 8.52 -11.63 5.16
C GLN A 84 8.76 -11.28 3.69
N LEU A 85 8.17 -10.20 3.19
CA LEU A 85 8.42 -9.71 1.83
C LEU A 85 9.89 -9.33 1.62
N VAL A 86 10.51 -8.62 2.56
CA VAL A 86 11.93 -8.23 2.50
C VAL A 86 12.83 -9.47 2.55
N LEU A 87 12.66 -10.34 3.55
CA LEU A 87 13.48 -11.54 3.72
C LEU A 87 13.30 -12.54 2.58
N GLY A 88 12.07 -12.71 2.09
CA GLY A 88 11.75 -13.55 0.94
C GLY A 88 12.42 -13.09 -0.35
N LEU A 89 12.88 -11.84 -0.46
CA LEU A 89 13.72 -11.41 -1.60
C LEU A 89 15.10 -12.07 -1.57
N PHE A 90 15.67 -12.31 -0.40
CA PHE A 90 16.95 -13.01 -0.31
C PHE A 90 16.79 -14.45 -0.76
N GLU A 91 15.78 -15.15 -0.25
CA GLU A 91 15.45 -16.52 -0.66
C GLU A 91 15.19 -16.61 -2.17
N LYS A 92 14.34 -15.73 -2.71
CA LYS A 92 14.01 -15.70 -4.14
C LYS A 92 15.22 -15.48 -5.05
N ASN A 93 16.25 -14.77 -4.56
CA ASN A 93 17.49 -14.52 -5.29
C ASN A 93 18.61 -15.51 -4.90
N ASN A 94 18.30 -16.58 -4.17
CA ASN A 94 19.26 -17.57 -3.67
C ASN A 94 20.42 -16.95 -2.87
N LEU A 95 20.13 -15.90 -2.11
CA LEU A 95 21.10 -15.20 -1.27
C LEU A 95 21.17 -15.87 0.11
N LYS A 96 22.39 -16.16 0.55
CA LYS A 96 22.70 -16.81 1.84
C LYS A 96 23.27 -15.78 2.83
N PRO A 97 23.40 -16.11 4.12
CA PRO A 97 24.11 -15.26 5.07
C PRO A 97 25.49 -14.86 4.52
N GLY A 98 25.81 -13.58 4.62
CA GLY A 98 26.99 -12.93 4.03
C GLY A 98 26.75 -12.29 2.66
N HIS A 99 25.69 -12.68 1.92
CA HIS A 99 25.37 -12.12 0.60
C HIS A 99 24.63 -10.77 0.70
N ILE A 100 24.73 -9.97 -0.36
CA ILE A 100 24.12 -8.64 -0.45
C ILE A 100 22.94 -8.69 -1.43
N LEU A 101 21.79 -8.20 -0.98
CA LEU A 101 20.65 -7.85 -1.84
C LEU A 101 20.85 -6.44 -2.38
N PRO A 102 21.05 -6.25 -3.70
CA PRO A 102 21.29 -4.92 -4.26
C PRO A 102 20.09 -3.99 -4.08
N HIS A 103 20.34 -2.69 -3.87
CA HIS A 103 19.28 -1.68 -3.77
C HIS A 103 18.34 -1.68 -4.99
N GLY A 104 18.89 -1.92 -6.19
CA GLY A 104 18.11 -2.03 -7.42
C GLY A 104 17.06 -3.14 -7.35
N VAL A 105 17.42 -4.32 -6.82
CA VAL A 105 16.51 -5.46 -6.70
C VAL A 105 15.38 -5.14 -5.72
N LEU A 106 15.71 -4.58 -4.56
CA LEU A 106 14.72 -4.15 -3.56
C LEU A 106 13.78 -3.07 -4.13
N ASN A 107 14.33 -2.08 -4.85
CA ASN A 107 13.56 -1.01 -5.48
C ASN A 107 12.62 -1.53 -6.56
N SER A 108 13.06 -2.48 -7.40
CA SER A 108 12.18 -3.10 -8.39
C SER A 108 11.10 -3.96 -7.75
N ALA A 109 11.40 -4.62 -6.64
CA ALA A 109 10.43 -5.43 -5.89
C ALA A 109 9.37 -4.58 -5.21
N ARG A 110 9.76 -3.51 -4.49
CA ARG A 110 8.83 -2.67 -3.71
C ARG A 110 7.75 -2.01 -4.56
N LEU A 111 8.03 -1.71 -5.83
CA LEU A 111 7.05 -1.14 -6.75
C LEU A 111 5.87 -2.06 -7.05
N LYS A 112 6.03 -3.36 -6.80
CA LYS A 112 4.97 -4.37 -6.95
C LYS A 112 4.18 -4.61 -5.66
N TRP A 113 4.62 -4.03 -4.55
CA TRP A 113 3.93 -4.19 -3.27
C TRP A 113 2.80 -3.18 -3.14
N ASN A 114 1.82 -3.50 -2.29
CA ASN A 114 0.77 -2.57 -1.95
C ASN A 114 1.32 -1.36 -1.16
N ALA A 115 0.52 -0.30 -1.04
CA ALA A 115 0.92 0.96 -0.47
C ALA A 115 1.33 0.84 1.00
N TYR A 116 0.68 -0.07 1.75
CA TYR A 116 1.03 -0.36 3.14
C TYR A 116 2.49 -0.84 3.26
N HIS A 117 2.88 -1.87 2.50
CA HIS A 117 4.24 -2.41 2.60
C HIS A 117 5.29 -1.42 2.09
N GLN A 118 4.94 -0.58 1.10
CA GLN A 118 5.83 0.50 0.66
C GLN A 118 6.06 1.53 1.77
N GLU A 119 5.00 1.94 2.49
CA GLU A 119 5.10 2.85 3.64
C GLU A 119 5.92 2.24 4.78
N LYS A 120 5.70 0.96 5.09
CA LYS A 120 6.37 0.28 6.20
C LYS A 120 7.77 -0.23 5.87
N LEU A 121 8.23 -0.15 4.63
CA LEU A 121 9.54 -0.66 4.21
C LEU A 121 10.69 -0.02 5.00
N GLY A 122 10.67 1.31 5.17
CA GLY A 122 11.74 2.03 5.90
C GLY A 122 11.90 1.54 7.34
N THR A 123 10.80 1.53 8.09
CA THR A 123 10.74 0.99 9.47
C THR A 123 11.18 -0.46 9.51
N THR A 124 10.67 -1.29 8.59
CA THR A 124 11.01 -2.72 8.51
C THR A 124 12.51 -2.96 8.33
N LEU A 125 13.16 -2.21 7.44
CA LEU A 125 14.60 -2.32 7.22
C LEU A 125 15.40 -1.89 8.44
N THR A 126 14.98 -0.80 9.10
CA THR A 126 15.62 -0.34 10.36
C THR A 126 15.49 -1.37 11.47
N ASP A 127 14.33 -2.01 11.61
CA ASP A 127 14.11 -3.03 12.66
C ASP A 127 14.96 -4.27 12.39
N LEU A 128 14.99 -4.77 11.14
CA LEU A 128 15.85 -5.88 10.74
C LEU A 128 17.34 -5.58 10.95
N GLN A 129 17.77 -4.33 10.80
CA GLN A 129 19.13 -3.91 11.12
C GLN A 129 19.42 -3.93 12.62
N LYS A 130 18.51 -3.36 13.43
CA LYS A 130 18.66 -3.33 14.90
C LYS A 130 18.70 -4.73 15.51
N GLU A 131 17.93 -5.66 14.94
CA GLU A 131 17.89 -7.06 15.35
C GLU A 131 19.08 -7.89 14.84
N GLY A 132 19.93 -7.29 14.00
CA GLY A 132 21.10 -7.93 13.43
C GLY A 132 20.79 -8.98 12.37
N ASP A 133 19.63 -8.89 11.71
CA ASP A 133 19.28 -9.74 10.57
C ASP A 133 19.86 -9.17 9.27
N LEU A 134 19.95 -7.84 9.17
CA LEU A 134 20.50 -7.14 8.01
C LEU A 134 21.65 -6.17 8.38
N GLY A 135 22.62 -6.05 7.49
CA GLY A 135 23.64 -4.99 7.49
C GLY A 135 23.42 -4.01 6.35
N LEU A 136 23.60 -2.71 6.59
CA LEU A 136 23.63 -1.72 5.49
C LEU A 136 25.00 -1.74 4.81
N GLU A 137 25.01 -1.86 3.49
CA GLU A 137 26.21 -1.83 2.66
C GLU A 137 26.05 -0.79 1.56
N GLN A 138 27.16 -0.32 0.99
CA GLN A 138 27.14 0.71 -0.08
C GLN A 138 26.26 0.33 -1.28
N LEU A 139 26.17 -0.97 -1.59
CA LEU A 139 25.45 -1.48 -2.75
C LEU A 139 24.07 -2.06 -2.42
N GLY A 140 23.70 -2.17 -1.13
CA GLY A 140 22.49 -2.88 -0.74
C GLY A 140 22.41 -3.26 0.74
N TYR A 141 21.71 -4.35 1.00
CA TYR A 141 21.56 -4.91 2.35
C TYR A 141 22.19 -6.29 2.41
N ARG A 142 23.13 -6.50 3.34
CA ARG A 142 23.74 -7.80 3.60
C ARG A 142 22.84 -8.63 4.51
N LEU A 143 22.60 -9.89 4.16
CA LEU A 143 21.95 -10.84 5.06
C LEU A 143 22.97 -11.31 6.11
N LEU A 144 22.65 -11.18 7.39
CA LEU A 144 23.56 -11.57 8.48
C LEU A 144 23.22 -12.92 9.09
N LYS A 145 21.95 -13.34 9.03
CA LYS A 145 21.44 -14.61 9.57
C LYS A 145 20.64 -15.37 8.53
#